data_AF-A0A7J9KCM3-F1
#
_entry.id   AF-A0A7J9KCM3-F1
#
_cell.length_a   1.000
_cell.length_b   1.000
_cell.length_c   1.000
_cell.angle_alpha   90.00
_cell.angle_beta   90.00
_cell.angle_gamma   90.00
#
_symmetry.space_group_name_H-M   'P 1'
#
loop_
_entity.id
_entity.type
_entity.pdbx_description
1 polymer ?
#
loop_
_entity_poly.entity_id
_entity_poly.type
_entity_poly.pdbx_seq_one_letter_code
_entity_poly.pdbx_strand_id
1 'polypeptide(L)'
;MELTSLTYKDWNLVNQALHRDLKKRRVAVDDKDSPNDLRLVIKDYPYAVDGLEIWFAIEKWVRDYCSFYYKTDEVDQQGPELQA
;
A
#
# COMPACT_ATOMS: atom_id res chain seq x y z
N MET A 1 1.78 -6.75 -27.88
CA MET A 1 1.69 -5.91 -26.66
C MET A 1 0.41 -5.07 -26.59
N GLU A 2 -0.58 -5.26 -27.48
CA GLU A 2 -1.78 -4.42 -27.49
C GLU A 2 -2.71 -4.67 -26.29
N LEU A 3 -2.90 -5.95 -25.90
CA LEU A 3 -3.73 -6.32 -24.75
C LEU A 3 -3.21 -5.74 -23.42
N THR A 4 -1.90 -5.72 -23.22
CA THR A 4 -1.28 -5.14 -22.02
C THR A 4 -1.43 -3.62 -22.01
N SER A 5 -1.32 -2.96 -23.17
CA SER A 5 -1.58 -1.52 -23.30
C SER A 5 -3.04 -1.16 -23.01
N LEU A 6 -4.00 -1.95 -23.51
CA LEU A 6 -5.42 -1.77 -23.21
C LEU A 6 -5.69 -1.90 -21.70
N THR A 7 -5.12 -2.91 -21.05
CA THR A 7 -5.27 -3.12 -19.60
C THR A 7 -4.64 -2.00 -18.77
N TYR A 8 -3.54 -1.41 -19.26
CA TYR A 8 -2.85 -0.31 -18.57
C TYR A 8 -3.70 0.97 -18.49
N LYS A 9 -4.67 1.16 -19.39
CA LYS A 9 -5.57 2.34 -19.36
C LYS A 9 -6.37 2.43 -18.06
N ASP A 10 -6.73 1.30 -17.48
CA ASP A 10 -7.49 1.21 -16.22
C ASP A 10 -6.57 0.99 -15.00
N TRP A 11 -5.25 0.93 -15.22
CA TRP A 11 -4.29 0.72 -14.15
C TRP A 11 -4.20 1.96 -13.25
N ASN A 12 -4.06 1.71 -11.95
CA ASN A 12 -4.01 2.78 -10.95
C ASN A 12 -2.98 2.40 -9.88
N LEU A 13 -1.98 3.26 -9.69
CA LEU A 13 -0.86 3.06 -8.77
C LEU A 13 -1.32 2.88 -7.32
N VAL A 14 -2.27 3.69 -6.87
CA VAL A 14 -2.77 3.65 -5.48
C VAL A 14 -3.46 2.31 -5.20
N ASN A 15 -4.11 1.72 -6.19
CA ASN A 15 -4.72 0.39 -6.07
C ASN A 15 -3.70 -0.76 -6.02
N GLN A 16 -2.41 -0.51 -6.26
CA GLN A 16 -1.37 -1.54 -6.15
C GLN A 16 -0.91 -1.76 -4.70
N ALA A 17 -1.27 -0.86 -3.77
CA ALA A 17 -1.04 -1.10 -2.35
C ALA A 17 -1.78 -2.37 -1.91
N LEU A 18 -1.08 -3.32 -1.30
CA LEU A 18 -1.60 -4.67 -1.08
C LEU A 18 -2.94 -4.66 -0.32
N HIS A 19 -3.02 -3.89 0.77
CA HIS A 19 -4.25 -3.76 1.56
C HIS A 19 -5.41 -3.17 0.74
N ARG A 20 -5.14 -2.27 -0.22
CA ARG A 20 -6.17 -1.70 -1.11
C ARG A 20 -6.59 -2.68 -2.20
N ASP A 21 -5.64 -3.38 -2.82
CA ASP A 21 -5.94 -4.40 -3.82
C ASP A 21 -6.84 -5.51 -3.23
N LEU A 22 -6.49 -6.02 -2.06
CA LEU A 22 -7.27 -7.05 -1.36
C LEU A 22 -8.70 -6.57 -1.07
N LYS A 23 -8.87 -5.32 -0.63
CA LYS A 23 -10.21 -4.72 -0.43
C LYS A 23 -10.97 -4.53 -1.75
N LYS A 24 -10.30 -4.05 -2.80
CA LYS A 24 -10.89 -3.84 -4.13
C LYS A 24 -11.41 -5.15 -4.72
N ARG A 25 -10.66 -6.24 -4.54
CA ARG A 25 -11.06 -7.61 -4.95
C ARG A 25 -12.06 -8.27 -3.99
N ARG A 26 -12.45 -7.59 -2.91
CA ARG A 26 -13.40 -8.07 -1.89
C ARG A 26 -12.91 -9.34 -1.16
N VAL A 27 -11.60 -9.48 -1.02
CA VAL A 27 -10.97 -10.56 -0.25
C VAL A 27 -10.45 -10.11 1.13
N ALA A 28 -10.61 -8.82 1.44
CA ALA A 28 -10.39 -8.24 2.76
C ALA A 28 -11.45 -7.17 3.07
N VAL A 29 -11.68 -6.92 4.36
CA VAL A 29 -12.57 -5.89 4.89
C VAL A 29 -11.88 -5.11 5.99
N ASP A 30 -12.28 -3.85 6.19
CA ASP A 30 -11.80 -3.04 7.32
C ASP A 30 -12.35 -3.60 8.63
N ASP A 31 -11.48 -3.76 9.62
CA ASP A 31 -11.79 -4.35 10.92
C ASP A 31 -10.85 -3.81 11.98
N LYS A 32 -11.34 -2.87 12.80
CA LYS A 32 -10.57 -2.16 13.83
C LYS A 32 -10.08 -3.06 14.96
N ASP A 33 -10.72 -4.21 15.13
CA ASP A 33 -10.35 -5.17 16.18
C ASP A 33 -9.28 -6.15 15.69
N SER A 34 -9.00 -6.17 14.38
CA SER A 34 -7.96 -7.01 13.77
C SER A 34 -6.61 -6.29 13.72
N PRO A 35 -5.49 -7.04 13.74
CA PRO A 35 -4.17 -6.48 13.52
C PRO A 35 -4.12 -5.67 12.22
N ASN A 36 -3.59 -4.45 12.30
CA ASN A 36 -3.47 -3.50 11.18
C ASN A 36 -4.82 -3.08 10.55
N ASP A 37 -5.90 -3.06 11.34
CA ASP A 37 -7.24 -2.59 10.97
C ASP A 37 -7.87 -3.32 9.76
N LEU A 38 -7.41 -4.55 9.47
CA LEU A 38 -7.79 -5.30 8.27
C LEU A 38 -8.04 -6.77 8.58
N ARG A 39 -9.15 -7.32 8.08
CA ARG A 39 -9.47 -8.75 8.18
C ARG A 39 -9.66 -9.39 6.81
N LEU A 40 -8.99 -10.52 6.60
CA LEU A 40 -9.17 -11.35 5.41
C LEU A 40 -10.50 -12.10 5.42
N VAL A 41 -11.16 -12.15 4.26
CA VAL A 41 -12.37 -12.97 4.06
C VAL A 41 -11.99 -14.44 3.94
N ILE A 42 -10.87 -14.73 3.26
CA ILE A 42 -10.27 -16.05 3.16
C ILE A 42 -9.09 -16.09 4.12
N LYS A 43 -9.25 -16.78 5.27
CA LYS A 43 -8.24 -16.77 6.34
C LYS A 43 -6.89 -17.34 5.87
N ASP A 44 -6.92 -18.48 5.20
CA ASP A 44 -5.71 -19.16 4.72
C ASP A 44 -5.44 -18.83 3.26
N TYR A 45 -5.26 -17.53 2.96
CA TYR A 45 -4.83 -17.07 1.65
C TYR A 45 -3.33 -16.71 1.71
N PRO A 46 -2.40 -17.64 1.35
CA PRO A 46 -0.98 -17.50 1.68
C PRO A 46 -0.36 -16.20 1.14
N TYR A 47 -0.69 -15.83 -0.10
CA TYR A 47 -0.24 -14.57 -0.70
C TYR A 47 -0.65 -13.34 0.13
N ALA A 48 -1.88 -13.32 0.64
CA ALA A 48 -2.38 -12.18 1.40
C ALA A 48 -1.84 -12.17 2.83
N VAL A 49 -1.77 -13.32 3.49
CA VAL A 49 -1.24 -13.46 4.86
C VAL A 49 0.23 -13.04 4.88
N ASP A 50 1.07 -13.70 4.11
CA ASP A 50 2.52 -13.44 4.10
C ASP A 50 2.83 -12.04 3.53
N GLY A 51 2.09 -11.65 2.49
CA GLY A 51 2.27 -10.36 1.84
C GLY A 51 1.94 -9.18 2.77
N LEU A 52 0.93 -9.30 3.62
CA LEU A 52 0.55 -8.25 4.56
C LEU A 52 1.61 -8.05 5.64
N GLU A 53 2.23 -9.12 6.14
CA GLU A 53 3.34 -9.01 7.09
C GLU A 53 4.51 -8.21 6.50
N ILE A 54 4.91 -8.55 5.26
CA ILE A 54 5.97 -7.84 4.54
C ILE A 54 5.58 -6.39 4.27
N TRP A 55 4.34 -6.16 3.83
CA TRP A 55 3.82 -4.82 3.54
C TRP A 55 3.95 -3.89 4.75
N PHE A 56 3.44 -4.31 5.92
CA PHE A 56 3.46 -3.48 7.12
C PHE A 56 4.88 -3.29 7.68
N ALA A 57 5.77 -4.26 7.50
CA ALA A 57 7.18 -4.10 7.84
C ALA A 57 7.85 -3.00 6.98
N ILE A 58 7.60 -3.01 5.66
CA ILE A 58 8.11 -1.98 4.74
C ILE A 58 7.50 -0.61 5.07
N GLU A 59 6.19 -0.55 5.27
CA GLU A 59 5.49 0.69 5.62
C GLU A 59 6.07 1.32 6.89
N LYS A 60 6.28 0.52 7.94
CA LYS A 60 6.92 0.98 9.17
C LYS A 60 8.33 1.52 8.92
N TRP A 61 9.16 0.76 8.19
CA TRP A 61 10.53 1.20 7.90
C TRP A 61 10.56 2.51 7.09
N VAL A 62 9.74 2.63 6.04
CA VAL A 62 9.65 3.85 5.23
C VAL A 62 9.19 5.02 6.10
N ARG A 63 8.18 4.82 6.95
CA ARG A 63 7.65 5.86 7.83
C ARG A 63 8.70 6.34 8.82
N ASP A 64 9.42 5.41 9.44
CA ASP A 64 10.49 5.73 10.39
C ASP A 64 11.62 6.49 9.69
N TYR A 65 12.04 6.04 8.50
CA TYR A 65 13.06 6.70 7.69
C TYR A 65 12.66 8.12 7.27
N CYS A 66 11.46 8.28 6.70
CA CYS A 66 10.96 9.58 6.28
C CYS A 66 10.83 10.53 7.47
N SER A 67 10.35 10.06 8.63
CA SER A 67 10.20 10.91 9.82
C SER A 67 11.53 11.49 10.34
N PHE A 68 12.66 10.86 10.02
CA PHE A 68 13.98 11.35 10.41
C PHE A 68 14.39 12.60 9.61
N TYR A 69 14.12 12.59 8.30
CA TYR A 69 14.53 13.65 7.37
C TYR A 69 13.45 14.71 7.12
N TYR A 70 12.19 14.29 7.12
CA TYR A 70 11.01 15.10 6.81
C TYR A 70 10.14 15.24 8.06
N LYS A 71 10.51 16.21 8.91
CA LYS A 71 9.88 16.42 10.23
C LYS A 71 8.52 17.11 10.15
N THR A 72 8.28 17.86 9.09
CA THR A 72 7.03 18.56 8.81
C THR A 72 6.73 18.48 7.33
N ASP A 73 5.44 18.53 6.98
CA ASP A 73 4.95 18.50 5.60
C ASP A 73 5.52 19.65 4.75
N GLU A 74 5.96 20.74 5.39
CA GLU A 74 6.57 21.90 4.73
C GLU A 74 7.96 21.57 4.16
N VAL A 75 8.71 20.64 4.76
CA VAL A 75 10.04 20.25 4.27
C VAL A 75 9.90 19.40 2.99
N ASP A 76 8.85 18.60 2.87
CA ASP A 76 8.54 17.81 1.67
C ASP A 76 8.21 18.69 0.45
N GLN A 77 7.53 19.82 0.68
CA GLN A 77 7.13 20.74 -0.39
C GLN A 77 8.26 21.63 -0.90
N GLN A 78 9.34 21.76 -0.11
CA GLN A 78 10.47 22.63 -0.44
C GLN A 78 11.62 21.89 -1.16
N GLY A 79 11.55 20.56 -1.28
CA GLY A 79 12.57 19.75 -1.95
C GLY A 79 12.43 19.77 -3.48
N PRO A 80 13.27 20.51 -4.23
CA PRO A 80 13.13 20.63 -5.68
C PRO A 80 13.35 19.30 -6.41
N GLU A 81 14.15 18.40 -5.83
CA GLU A 81 14.42 17.08 -6.40
C GLU A 81 13.23 16.12 -6.24
N LEU A 82 12.42 16.27 -5.18
CA LEU A 82 11.25 15.41 -4.94
C LEU A 82 10.02 15.81 -5.77
N GLN A 83 9.92 17.09 -6.15
CA GLN A 83 8.79 17.64 -6.89
C GLN A 83 8.99 17.64 -8.42
N ALA A 84 10.16 17.23 -8.90
CA ALA A 84 10.57 17.30 -10.30
C ALA A 84 9.89 16.27 -11.22
#